data_AF-A0A348TVQ9-F1
#
_entry.id   AF-A0A348TVQ9-F1
#
_cell.length_a   1.000
_cell.length_b   1.000
_cell.length_c   1.000
_cell.angle_alpha   90.00
_cell.angle_beta   90.00
_cell.angle_gamma   90.00
#
_symmetry.space_group_name_H-M   'P 1'
#
loop_
_entity.id
_entity.type
_entity.pdbx_description
1 polymer ?
#
loop_
_entity_poly.entity_id
_entity_poly.type
_entity_poly.pdbx_seq_one_letter_code
_entity_poly.pdbx_strand_id
1 'polypeptide(L)'
;MSFEKFVVTKLPQLIKEERWFYGPQYDFFYVNGQNKVDFIGKFEHLQDDFAKVCEALEIPVQSLPHKNKSAQKGGLGSLKKFGNRFIKRPETWPGLISKSGDKIKSKDYRDYYTPKLIAAVEVLYKEDVTAFDYSFED
;
A
#
# COMPACT_ATOMS: atom_id res chain seq x y z
N MET A 1 -7.26 15.87 -10.10
CA MET A 1 -5.83 15.81 -10.48
C MET A 1 -5.54 14.39 -10.92
N SER A 2 -4.93 14.18 -12.09
CA SER A 2 -4.55 12.83 -12.54
C SER A 2 -3.31 12.34 -11.78
N PHE A 3 -3.09 11.02 -11.76
CA PHE A 3 -1.88 10.43 -11.17
C PHE A 3 -0.62 10.96 -11.84
N GLU A 4 -0.59 11.02 -13.18
CA GLU A 4 0.53 11.62 -13.92
C GLU A 4 0.82 13.06 -13.50
N LYS A 5 -0.21 13.92 -13.41
CA LYS A 5 -0.04 15.31 -12.97
C LYS A 5 0.45 15.38 -11.52
N PHE A 6 0.02 14.45 -10.67
CA PHE A 6 0.53 14.34 -9.31
C PHE A 6 2.03 14.03 -9.31
N VAL A 7 2.46 12.96 -9.99
CA VAL A 7 3.88 12.54 -10.01
C VAL A 7 4.79 13.59 -10.65
N VAL A 8 4.38 14.17 -11.78
CA VAL A 8 5.26 15.07 -12.55
C VAL A 8 5.29 16.49 -11.96
N THR A 9 4.19 16.97 -11.39
CA THR A 9 4.08 18.37 -10.96
C THR A 9 4.00 18.52 -9.45
N LYS A 10 3.09 17.80 -8.80
CA LYS A 10 2.79 18.05 -7.38
C LYS A 10 3.78 17.36 -6.45
N LEU A 11 4.19 16.13 -6.75
CA LEU A 11 5.11 15.34 -5.93
C LEU A 11 6.48 16.01 -5.75
N PRO A 12 7.15 16.58 -6.78
CA PRO A 12 8.41 17.30 -6.59
C PRO A 12 8.27 18.53 -5.69
N GLN A 13 7.13 19.24 -5.77
CA GLN A 13 6.82 20.37 -4.89
C GLN A 13 6.67 19.89 -3.44
N LEU A 14 5.92 18.81 -3.24
CA LEU A 14 5.69 18.22 -1.92
C LEU A 14 6.97 17.63 -1.30
N ILE A 15 7.85 17.03 -2.10
CA ILE A 15 9.17 16.58 -1.63
C ILE A 15 10.01 17.78 -1.16
N LYS A 16 9.88 18.94 -1.80
CA LYS A 16 10.59 20.15 -1.39
C LYS A 16 10.01 20.79 -0.12
N GLU A 17 8.68 20.84 -0.02
CA GLU A 17 7.95 21.52 1.06
C GLU A 17 7.85 20.64 2.33
N GLU A 18 7.63 19.34 2.14
CA GLU A 18 7.29 18.36 3.18
C GLU A 18 8.12 17.08 2.99
N ARG A 19 9.45 17.23 2.81
CA ARG A 19 10.37 16.12 2.52
C ARG A 19 10.24 14.97 3.52
N TRP A 20 10.00 15.27 4.79
CA TRP A 20 9.84 14.27 5.84
C TRP A 20 8.70 13.27 5.56
N PHE A 21 7.69 13.63 4.75
CA PHE A 21 6.55 12.77 4.44
C PHE A 21 6.59 12.24 3.00
N TYR A 22 6.95 13.08 2.04
CA TYR A 22 6.93 12.71 0.62
C TYR A 22 8.29 12.30 0.07
N GLY A 23 9.37 12.58 0.80
CA GLY A 23 10.73 12.27 0.37
C GLY A 23 11.08 10.78 0.50
N PRO A 24 12.31 10.43 0.12
CA PRO A 24 12.85 9.08 0.23
C PRO A 24 12.87 8.56 1.67
N GLN A 25 12.62 7.27 1.85
CA GLN A 25 12.74 6.61 3.16
C GLN A 25 14.19 6.55 3.66
N TYR A 26 15.16 6.69 2.75
CA TYR A 26 16.59 6.83 3.02
C TYR A 26 16.87 7.79 4.19
N ASP A 27 16.18 8.92 4.23
CA ASP A 27 16.36 9.97 5.24
C ASP A 27 16.06 9.48 6.67
N PHE A 28 15.26 8.42 6.85
CA PHE A 28 14.96 7.86 8.18
C PHE A 28 16.08 6.97 8.71
N PHE A 29 16.83 6.32 7.83
CA PHE A 29 17.82 5.30 8.20
C PHE A 29 19.25 5.81 8.07
N TYR A 30 19.49 6.78 7.19
CA TYR A 30 20.82 7.28 6.88
C TYR A 30 21.02 8.69 7.44
N VAL A 31 22.05 8.85 8.27
CA VAL A 31 22.47 10.14 8.81
C VAL A 31 23.89 10.41 8.34
N ASN A 32 24.10 11.54 7.63
CA ASN A 32 25.38 11.90 7.00
C ASN A 32 25.94 10.79 6.07
N GLY A 33 25.05 10.13 5.32
CA GLY A 33 25.42 9.06 4.39
C GLY A 33 25.73 7.71 5.04
N GLN A 34 25.59 7.59 6.37
CA GLN A 34 25.82 6.35 7.10
C GLN A 34 24.50 5.74 7.57
N ASN A 35 24.29 4.46 7.26
CA ASN A 35 23.17 3.69 7.81
C ASN A 35 23.30 3.60 9.34
N LYS A 36 22.22 3.90 10.05
CA LYS A 36 22.13 3.89 11.52
C LYS A 36 21.32 2.72 12.09
N VAL A 37 20.83 1.82 11.24
CA VAL A 37 20.09 0.63 11.68
C VAL A 37 20.86 -0.65 11.34
N ASP A 38 20.68 -1.68 12.17
CA ASP A 38 21.33 -2.98 12.02
C ASP A 38 20.70 -3.83 10.91
N PHE A 39 19.40 -3.64 10.66
CA PHE A 39 18.64 -4.40 9.67
C PHE A 39 17.47 -3.57 9.10
N ILE A 40 17.25 -3.69 7.79
CA ILE A 40 16.11 -3.09 7.06
C ILE A 40 15.38 -4.23 6.34
N GLY A 41 14.17 -4.53 6.77
CA GLY A 41 13.31 -5.54 6.14
C GLY A 41 12.42 -4.95 5.04
N LYS A 42 12.02 -5.79 4.07
CA LYS A 42 11.16 -5.47 2.94
C LYS A 42 9.77 -6.07 3.14
N PHE A 43 8.71 -5.34 2.77
CA PHE A 43 7.33 -5.82 2.94
C PHE A 43 7.02 -7.01 2.01
N GLU A 44 7.69 -7.06 0.87
CA GLU A 44 7.64 -8.16 -0.10
C GLU A 44 8.09 -9.49 0.52
N HIS A 45 8.96 -9.42 1.54
CA HIS A 45 9.53 -10.55 2.27
C HIS A 45 9.22 -10.49 3.78
N LEU A 46 8.09 -9.89 4.15
CA LEU A 46 7.78 -9.52 5.54
C LEU A 46 7.97 -10.67 6.54
N GLN A 47 7.50 -11.88 6.22
CA GLN A 47 7.61 -13.03 7.13
C GLN A 47 9.04 -13.54 7.25
N ASP A 48 9.79 -13.56 6.15
CA ASP A 48 11.17 -14.06 6.11
C ASP A 48 12.11 -13.07 6.81
N ASP A 49 11.93 -11.78 6.55
CA ASP A 49 12.70 -10.72 7.21
C ASP A 49 12.36 -10.62 8.70
N PHE A 50 11.11 -10.84 9.09
CA PHE A 50 10.74 -10.95 10.50
C PHE A 50 11.45 -12.14 11.19
N ALA A 51 11.55 -13.30 10.51
CA ALA A 51 12.27 -14.45 11.04
C ALA A 51 13.75 -14.15 11.28
N LYS A 52 14.42 -13.47 10.34
CA LYS A 52 15.82 -13.03 10.50
C LYS A 52 16.01 -12.15 11.74
N VAL A 53 15.09 -11.21 11.99
CA VAL A 53 15.13 -10.36 13.19
C VAL A 53 14.92 -11.18 14.46
N CYS A 54 13.98 -12.13 14.47
CA CYS A 54 13.77 -13.02 15.60
C CYS A 54 15.03 -13.84 15.92
N GLU A 55 15.69 -14.40 14.90
CA GLU A 55 16.94 -15.16 15.05
C GLU A 55 18.06 -14.28 15.61
N ALA A 56 18.23 -13.07 15.09
CA ALA A 56 19.24 -12.12 15.58
C ALA A 56 19.02 -11.69 17.04
N LEU A 57 17.76 -11.70 17.50
CA LEU A 57 17.38 -11.37 18.88
C LEU A 57 17.29 -12.60 19.79
N GLU A 58 17.62 -13.79 19.29
CA GLU A 58 17.52 -15.08 20.02
C GLU A 58 16.11 -15.35 20.57
N ILE A 59 15.06 -14.92 19.86
CA ILE A 59 13.67 -15.19 20.21
C ILE A 59 13.04 -16.22 19.27
N PRO A 60 12.06 -17.02 19.75
CA PRO A 60 11.40 -18.00 18.89
C PRO A 60 10.71 -17.33 17.69
N VAL A 61 11.08 -17.79 16.48
CA VAL A 61 10.44 -17.37 15.24
C VAL A 61 8.96 -17.76 15.27
N GLN A 62 8.10 -16.78 15.03
CA GLN A 62 6.66 -16.98 14.96
C GLN A 62 6.13 -16.46 13.63
N SER A 63 5.04 -17.06 13.14
CA SER A 63 4.35 -16.55 11.96
C SER A 63 3.51 -15.33 12.35
N LEU A 64 3.63 -14.24 11.57
CA LEU A 64 2.92 -12.99 11.83
C LEU A 64 1.42 -13.17 11.57
N PRO A 65 0.55 -13.00 12.59
CA PRO A 65 -0.89 -13.17 12.40
C PRO A 65 -1.48 -11.97 11.65
N HIS A 66 -2.32 -12.22 10.65
CA HIS A 66 -3.07 -11.17 9.94
C HIS A 66 -4.30 -10.70 10.77
N LYS A 67 -4.07 -9.97 11.87
CA LYS A 67 -5.13 -9.53 12.80
C LYS A 67 -6.14 -8.56 12.16
N ASN A 68 -5.69 -7.65 11.31
CA ASN A 68 -6.53 -6.61 10.69
C ASN A 68 -6.98 -6.97 9.27
N LYS A 69 -7.46 -8.21 9.08
CA LYS A 69 -8.01 -8.60 7.78
C LYS A 69 -9.34 -7.89 7.55
N SER A 70 -9.41 -7.01 6.55
CA SER A 70 -10.66 -6.35 6.18
C SER A 70 -11.71 -7.41 5.81
N ALA A 71 -12.94 -7.23 6.29
CA ALA A 71 -14.02 -8.13 5.95
C ALA A 71 -14.25 -8.06 4.42
N GLN A 72 -14.19 -9.21 3.74
CA GLN A 72 -14.54 -9.29 2.33
C GLN A 72 -15.90 -8.61 2.10
N LYS A 73 -15.97 -7.70 1.11
CA LYS A 73 -17.25 -7.22 0.57
C LYS A 73 -18.04 -8.45 0.09
N GLY A 74 -19.06 -8.84 0.86
CA GLY A 74 -19.92 -9.99 0.57
C GLY A 74 -20.04 -11.05 1.68
N GLY A 75 -19.32 -10.93 2.80
CA GLY A 75 -19.47 -11.88 3.92
C GLY A 75 -20.83 -11.78 4.65
N LEU A 76 -21.12 -12.75 5.52
CA LEU A 76 -22.37 -12.89 6.32
C LEU A 76 -22.86 -11.58 6.99
N GLY A 77 -21.96 -10.65 7.34
CA GLY A 77 -22.31 -9.33 7.86
C GLY A 77 -23.07 -8.42 6.87
N SER A 78 -22.86 -8.61 5.57
CA SER A 78 -23.63 -7.96 4.51
C SER A 78 -25.05 -8.53 4.41
N LEU A 79 -25.19 -9.87 4.50
CA LEU A 79 -26.49 -10.55 4.51
C LEU A 79 -27.35 -10.17 5.72
N LYS A 80 -26.74 -10.01 6.91
CA LYS A 80 -27.44 -9.57 8.12
C LYS A 80 -27.98 -8.13 8.00
N LYS A 81 -27.24 -7.23 7.33
CA LYS A 81 -27.70 -5.87 7.01
C LYS A 81 -28.84 -5.86 5.98
N PHE A 82 -28.84 -6.80 5.04
CA PHE A 82 -29.95 -7.01 4.10
C PHE A 82 -31.20 -7.49 4.84
N GLY A 83 -31.11 -8.56 5.65
CA GLY A 83 -32.22 -9.12 6.43
C GLY A 83 -32.93 -8.08 7.31
N ASN A 84 -32.17 -7.27 8.06
CA ASN A 84 -32.75 -6.20 8.88
C ASN A 84 -33.38 -5.05 8.07
N ARG A 85 -32.96 -4.84 6.82
CA ARG A 85 -33.58 -3.86 5.90
C ARG A 85 -34.91 -4.36 5.35
N PHE A 86 -35.02 -5.66 5.04
CA PHE A 86 -36.26 -6.28 4.54
C PHE A 86 -37.42 -6.16 5.55
N ILE A 87 -37.14 -6.39 6.84
CA ILE A 87 -38.16 -6.29 7.90
C ILE A 87 -38.65 -4.84 8.08
N LYS A 88 -37.76 -3.86 7.89
CA LYS A 88 -38.08 -2.45 8.17
C LYS A 88 -38.63 -1.67 6.97
N ARG A 89 -38.41 -2.11 5.72
CA ARG A 89 -38.77 -1.35 4.49
C ARG A 89 -39.08 -2.25 3.29
N PRO A 90 -40.18 -3.03 3.31
CA PRO A 90 -40.53 -3.98 2.24
C PRO A 90 -40.77 -3.31 0.88
N GLU A 91 -41.21 -2.05 0.85
CA GLU A 91 -41.38 -1.27 -0.38
C GLU A 91 -40.09 -0.98 -1.16
N THR A 92 -38.91 -1.18 -0.55
CA THR A 92 -37.61 -0.98 -1.22
C THR A 92 -37.12 -2.20 -2.02
N TRP A 93 -37.87 -3.31 -1.97
CA TRP A 93 -37.54 -4.57 -2.63
C TRP A 93 -37.39 -4.45 -4.16
N PRO A 94 -38.30 -3.79 -4.92
CA PRO A 94 -38.20 -3.73 -6.38
C PRO A 94 -36.92 -3.04 -6.88
N GLY A 95 -36.40 -2.06 -6.14
CA GLY A 95 -35.17 -1.34 -6.47
C GLY A 95 -33.87 -2.06 -6.07
N LEU A 96 -33.95 -3.15 -5.29
CA LEU A 96 -32.81 -3.93 -4.82
C LEU A 96 -32.50 -5.16 -5.70
N ILE A 97 -33.45 -5.64 -6.50
CA ILE A 97 -33.24 -6.75 -7.45
C ILE A 97 -32.47 -6.26 -8.70
N SER A 98 -32.61 -4.97 -9.04
CA SER A 98 -32.02 -4.38 -10.25
C SER A 98 -30.59 -3.87 -10.08
N LYS A 99 -30.10 -3.65 -8.85
CA LYS A 99 -28.73 -3.16 -8.62
C LYS A 99 -27.82 -4.31 -8.23
N SER A 100 -27.39 -5.08 -9.24
CA SER A 100 -26.07 -5.72 -9.20
C SER A 100 -25.08 -4.61 -8.84
N GLY A 101 -24.61 -4.55 -7.59
CA GLY A 101 -23.71 -3.49 -7.15
C GLY A 101 -22.54 -3.43 -8.13
N ASP A 102 -22.37 -2.27 -8.78
CA ASP A 102 -21.35 -2.08 -9.80
C ASP A 102 -20.02 -2.57 -9.24
N LYS A 103 -19.53 -3.69 -9.78
CA LYS A 103 -18.16 -4.15 -9.56
C LYS A 103 -17.29 -3.22 -10.38
N ILE A 104 -17.08 -1.99 -9.89
CA ILE A 104 -15.97 -1.17 -10.34
C ILE A 104 -14.73 -1.96 -9.95
N LYS A 105 -14.19 -2.76 -10.88
CA LYS A 105 -12.84 -3.31 -10.75
C LYS A 105 -11.94 -2.09 -10.74
N SER A 106 -11.42 -1.73 -9.57
CA SER A 106 -10.31 -0.78 -9.51
C SER A 106 -9.20 -1.37 -10.38
N LYS A 107 -8.68 -0.58 -11.32
CA LYS A 107 -7.48 -0.96 -12.09
C LYS A 107 -6.37 -1.33 -11.11
N ASP A 108 -5.47 -2.22 -11.51
CA ASP A 108 -4.26 -2.46 -10.73
C ASP A 108 -3.53 -1.10 -10.62
N TYR A 109 -2.99 -0.78 -9.45
CA TYR A 109 -2.28 0.47 -9.27
C TYR A 109 -1.04 0.54 -10.18
N ARG A 110 -0.49 -0.63 -10.55
CA ARG A 110 0.62 -0.76 -11.50
C ARG A 110 0.26 -0.24 -12.89
N ASP A 111 -1.02 -0.35 -13.30
CA ASP A 111 -1.50 0.11 -14.60
C ASP A 111 -1.39 1.64 -14.78
N TYR A 112 -1.18 2.39 -13.70
CA TYR A 112 -1.02 3.85 -13.75
C TYR A 112 0.43 4.28 -14.03
N TYR A 113 1.40 3.39 -13.89
CA TYR A 113 2.83 3.70 -14.08
C TYR A 113 3.25 3.42 -15.52
N THR A 114 3.33 4.48 -16.32
CA THR A 114 3.96 4.41 -17.65
C THR A 114 5.47 4.43 -17.52
N PRO A 115 6.25 3.97 -18.53
CA PRO A 115 7.72 4.02 -18.48
C PRO A 115 8.28 5.41 -18.16
N LYS A 116 7.61 6.46 -18.66
CA LYS A 116 7.97 7.86 -18.35
C LYS A 116 7.76 8.21 -16.87
N LEU A 117 6.71 7.68 -16.25
CA LEU A 117 6.42 7.91 -14.84
C LEU A 117 7.36 7.12 -13.94
N ILE A 118 7.71 5.89 -14.32
CA ILE A 118 8.72 5.08 -13.63
C ILE A 118 10.05 5.85 -13.59
N ALA A 119 10.54 6.30 -14.75
CA ALA A 119 11.77 7.09 -14.82
C ALA A 119 11.70 8.38 -13.98
N ALA A 120 10.54 9.04 -13.90
CA ALA A 120 10.37 10.21 -13.04
C ALA A 120 10.46 9.86 -11.55
N VAL A 121 9.85 8.74 -11.13
CA VAL A 121 9.89 8.27 -9.74
C VAL A 121 11.29 7.77 -9.36
N GLU A 122 11.98 7.06 -10.25
CA GLU A 122 13.38 6.64 -10.07
C GLU A 122 14.30 7.82 -9.77
N VAL A 123 14.10 8.95 -10.47
CA VAL A 123 14.89 10.16 -10.21
C VAL A 123 14.53 10.80 -8.86
N LEU A 124 13.24 10.84 -8.51
CA LEU A 124 12.78 11.45 -7.25
C LEU A 124 13.16 10.64 -6.00
N TYR A 125 13.26 9.32 -6.12
CA TYR A 125 13.57 8.38 -5.04
C TYR A 125 14.90 7.65 -5.27
N LYS A 126 15.85 8.29 -5.97
CA LYS A 126 17.14 7.68 -6.33
C LYS A 126 17.89 7.14 -5.11
N GLU A 127 17.81 7.85 -3.98
CA GLU A 127 18.44 7.42 -2.73
C GLU A 127 17.89 6.05 -2.28
N ASP A 128 16.57 5.86 -2.32
CA ASP A 128 15.92 4.60 -1.93
C ASP A 128 16.27 3.48 -2.91
N VAL A 129 16.19 3.76 -4.22
CA VAL A 129 16.50 2.78 -5.27
C VAL A 129 17.90 2.22 -5.10
N THR A 130 18.87 3.11 -4.81
CA THR A 130 20.27 2.74 -4.63
C THR A 130 20.52 2.06 -3.29
N ALA A 131 19.98 2.60 -2.20
CA ALA A 131 20.29 2.14 -0.85
C ALA A 131 19.58 0.82 -0.48
N PHE A 132 18.42 0.56 -1.07
CA PHE A 132 17.59 -0.60 -0.76
C PHE A 132 17.54 -1.63 -1.89
N ASP A 133 18.32 -1.44 -2.96
CA ASP A 133 18.42 -2.38 -4.08
C ASP A 133 17.04 -2.68 -4.67
N TYR A 134 16.32 -1.62 -5.08
CA TYR A 134 15.06 -1.75 -5.80
C TYR A 134 15.32 -1.73 -7.31
N SER A 135 14.55 -2.53 -8.05
CA SER A 135 14.49 -2.48 -9.49
C SER A 135 13.04 -2.34 -9.95
N PHE A 136 12.83 -1.79 -11.15
CA PHE A 136 11.51 -1.62 -11.75
C PHE A 136 11.29 -2.58 -12.94
N GLU A 137 12.07 -3.66 -13.02
CA GLU A 137 12.09 -4.60 -14.16
C GLU A 137 11.12 -5.79 -14.01
N ASP A 138 10.30 -5.84 -12.95
CA ASP A 138 9.35 -6.94 -12.65
C ASP A 138 7.86 -6.58 -12.86
#